data_AF-A0A235FHM4-F1
#
_entry.id   AF-A0A235FHM4-F1
#
_cell.length_a   1.000
_cell.length_b   1.000
_cell.length_c   1.000
_cell.angle_alpha   90.00
_cell.angle_beta   90.00
_cell.angle_gamma   90.00
#
_symmetry.space_group_name_H-M   'P 1'
#
loop_
_entity.id
_entity.type
_entity.pdbx_description
1 polymer ?
#
loop_
_entity_poly.entity_id
_entity_poly.type
_entity_poly.pdbx_seq_one_letter_code
_entity_poly.pdbx_strand_id
1 'polypeptide(L)'
;MRRGAEGDHSSWIRHALVQVSRAGVLRADNDGKGKGGNILAVARACGRERPPLRRDILAPVEVETTRDDLLLNSLCQFDLWWCVIAELNSDGGKFGFEFYTNFVVFDGHRTEPAVDIIATDSAARSAAFVGSSEEAVASALAKVLETARGESRNQGLYTEVNLSGDAQKFNDRAQRNSDR
;
A
#
# COMPACT_ATOMS: atom_id res chain seq x y z
N MET A 1 27.30 -9.49 29.86
CA MET A 1 26.54 -8.26 29.57
C MET A 1 25.95 -8.40 28.17
N ARG A 2 24.65 -8.63 28.05
CA ARG A 2 23.97 -9.01 26.80
C ARG A 2 23.80 -7.78 25.89
N ARG A 3 24.29 -7.87 24.64
CA ARG A 3 23.88 -6.99 23.54
C ARG A 3 22.40 -7.30 23.24
N GLY A 4 21.52 -6.34 23.48
CA GLY A 4 20.12 -6.42 23.07
C GLY A 4 20.04 -6.32 21.55
N ALA A 5 19.36 -7.27 20.93
CA ALA A 5 19.07 -7.29 19.50
C ALA A 5 18.10 -6.17 19.15
N GLU A 6 18.62 -5.03 18.72
CA GLU A 6 17.86 -4.08 17.91
C GLU A 6 17.94 -4.63 16.49
N GLY A 7 16.92 -5.42 16.13
CA GLY A 7 16.84 -6.08 14.83
C GLY A 7 16.82 -5.03 13.73
N ASP A 8 17.75 -5.19 12.79
CA ASP A 8 17.86 -4.43 11.56
C ASP A 8 16.55 -4.58 10.76
N HIS A 9 15.59 -3.67 10.98
CA HIS A 9 14.36 -3.66 10.24
C HIS A 9 14.62 -2.92 8.93
N SER A 10 14.87 -3.69 7.88
CA SER A 10 14.98 -3.25 6.47
C SER A 10 13.76 -2.48 5.95
N SER A 11 12.64 -2.48 6.69
CA SER A 11 11.49 -1.60 6.46
C SER A 11 10.91 -1.04 7.77
N TRP A 12 10.96 0.28 7.93
CA TRP A 12 10.28 1.06 8.98
C TRP A 12 8.77 0.79 9.08
N ILE A 13 8.10 0.51 7.95
CA ILE A 13 6.67 0.17 7.91
C ILE A 13 6.42 -1.21 8.53
N ARG A 14 7.30 -2.18 8.25
CA ARG A 14 7.23 -3.50 8.92
C ARG A 14 7.46 -3.36 10.42
N HIS A 15 8.42 -2.55 10.83
CA HIS A 15 8.63 -2.25 12.24
C HIS A 15 7.36 -1.65 12.88
N ALA A 16 6.76 -0.66 12.24
CA ALA A 16 5.51 -0.06 12.70
C ALA A 16 4.38 -1.09 12.82
N LEU A 17 4.18 -1.94 11.81
CA LEU A 17 3.21 -3.06 11.84
C LEU A 17 3.44 -3.98 13.04
N VAL A 18 4.69 -4.40 13.28
CA VAL A 18 5.06 -5.23 14.42
C VAL A 18 4.76 -4.54 15.75
N GLN A 19 5.12 -3.26 15.89
CA GLN A 19 4.87 -2.52 17.14
C GLN A 19 3.37 -2.33 17.41
N VAL A 20 2.59 -1.96 16.39
CA VAL A 20 1.13 -1.76 16.50
C VAL A 20 0.42 -3.08 16.81
N SER A 21 0.87 -4.19 16.21
CA SER A 21 0.38 -5.54 16.53
C SER A 21 0.70 -5.94 17.98
N ARG A 22 1.95 -5.75 18.44
CA ARG A 22 2.38 -6.03 19.83
C ARG A 22 1.64 -5.19 20.85
N ALA A 23 1.29 -3.96 20.51
CA ALA A 23 0.49 -3.07 21.35
C ALA A 23 -1.00 -3.46 21.39
N GLY A 24 -1.43 -4.47 20.64
CA GLY A 24 -2.82 -4.92 20.58
C GLY A 24 -3.76 -3.95 19.86
N VAL A 25 -3.22 -2.96 19.13
CA VAL A 25 -3.99 -1.90 18.47
C VAL A 25 -4.73 -2.40 17.23
N LEU A 26 -4.25 -3.49 16.61
CA LEU A 26 -4.92 -4.14 15.48
C LEU A 26 -6.09 -5.06 15.90
N ARG A 27 -6.42 -5.15 17.19
CA ARG A 27 -7.55 -5.98 17.65
C ARG A 27 -8.86 -5.27 17.36
N ALA A 28 -9.72 -5.89 16.55
CA ALA A 28 -11.08 -5.39 16.33
C ALA A 28 -11.79 -5.23 17.68
N ASP A 29 -12.35 -4.06 17.93
CA ASP A 29 -13.29 -3.91 19.04
C ASP A 29 -14.48 -4.83 18.76
N ASN A 30 -14.92 -5.57 19.79
CA ASN A 30 -16.03 -6.54 19.71
C ASN A 30 -17.38 -5.92 19.30
N ASP A 31 -17.42 -4.60 19.12
CA ASP A 31 -18.62 -3.78 18.99
C ASP A 31 -18.95 -3.46 17.52
N GLY A 32 -18.13 -3.95 16.56
CA GLY A 32 -18.35 -3.74 15.13
C GLY A 32 -18.21 -2.29 14.65
N LYS A 33 -17.75 -1.37 15.52
CA LYS A 33 -17.69 0.08 15.28
C LYS A 33 -16.27 0.67 15.18
N GLY A 34 -15.31 -0.15 14.78
CA GLY A 34 -14.14 0.30 14.06
C GLY A 34 -12.95 0.78 14.89
N LYS A 35 -11.80 0.14 14.63
CA LYS A 35 -10.42 0.68 14.60
C LYS A 35 -9.39 -0.44 14.45
N GLY A 36 -9.73 -1.65 14.89
CA GLY A 36 -8.81 -2.78 14.88
C GLY A 36 -9.06 -3.75 13.74
N GLY A 37 -7.99 -4.05 13.01
CA GLY A 37 -7.91 -5.11 12.01
C GLY A 37 -6.92 -4.76 10.92
N ASN A 38 -6.85 -3.48 10.55
CA ASN A 38 -6.01 -2.99 9.46
C ASN A 38 -5.22 -1.73 9.86
N ILE A 39 -3.94 -1.68 9.50
CA ILE A 39 -3.05 -0.57 9.87
C ILE A 39 -3.46 0.77 9.24
N LEU A 40 -4.06 0.78 8.04
CA LEU A 40 -4.50 2.01 7.39
C LEU A 40 -5.73 2.60 8.10
N ALA A 41 -6.61 1.76 8.65
CA ALA A 41 -7.72 2.22 9.48
C ALA A 41 -7.22 2.88 10.77
N VAL A 42 -6.18 2.31 11.39
CA VAL A 42 -5.50 2.90 12.56
C VAL A 42 -4.83 4.23 12.18
N ALA A 43 -4.06 4.26 11.09
CA ALA A 43 -3.38 5.45 10.61
C ALA A 43 -4.38 6.58 10.29
N ARG A 44 -5.51 6.25 9.64
CA ARG A 44 -6.60 7.20 9.39
C ARG A 44 -7.17 7.76 10.68
N ALA A 45 -7.46 6.91 11.67
CA ALA A 45 -7.97 7.35 12.97
C ALA A 45 -6.98 8.30 13.67
N CYS A 46 -5.68 7.99 13.62
CA CYS A 46 -4.64 8.86 14.16
C CYS A 46 -4.54 10.19 13.41
N GLY A 47 -4.57 10.19 12.08
CA GLY A 47 -4.54 11.42 11.26
C GLY A 47 -5.78 12.29 11.45
N ARG A 48 -6.95 11.68 11.67
CA ARG A 48 -8.17 12.38 12.05
C ARG A 48 -8.00 13.12 13.38
N GLU A 49 -7.56 12.41 14.41
CA GLU A 49 -7.39 12.93 15.77
C GLU A 49 -6.23 13.93 15.89
N ARG A 50 -5.27 13.90 14.95
CA ARG A 50 -4.07 14.73 14.97
C ARG A 50 -3.86 15.43 13.63
N PRO A 51 -4.55 16.56 13.37
CA PRO A 51 -4.39 17.34 12.13
C PRO A 51 -2.94 17.64 11.70
N PRO A 52 -1.97 17.86 12.61
CA PRO A 52 -0.57 18.06 12.20
C PRO A 52 0.08 16.90 11.44
N LEU A 53 -0.50 15.69 11.48
CA LEU A 53 -0.03 14.52 10.72
C LEU A 53 -0.55 14.48 9.26
N ARG A 54 -1.43 15.40 8.87
CA ARG A 54 -2.09 15.48 7.56
C ARG A 54 -2.14 16.92 7.04
N ARG A 55 -0.98 17.55 6.93
CA ARG A 55 -0.86 19.00 6.65
C ARG A 55 -1.39 19.39 5.27
N ASP A 56 -1.45 18.45 4.36
CA ASP A 56 -1.98 18.53 2.99
C ASP A 56 -3.51 18.42 2.94
N ILE A 57 -4.14 17.81 3.96
CA ILE A 57 -5.60 17.65 4.04
C ILE A 57 -6.15 18.66 5.04
N LEU A 58 -6.59 19.81 4.52
CA LEU A 58 -7.08 20.93 5.33
C LEU A 58 -8.51 20.73 5.85
N ALA A 59 -9.32 19.95 5.15
CA ALA A 59 -10.69 19.66 5.57
C ALA A 59 -10.72 18.80 6.84
N PRO A 60 -11.77 18.90 7.67
CA PRO A 60 -12.05 17.93 8.71
C PRO A 60 -12.15 16.52 8.11
N VAL A 61 -11.64 15.52 8.85
CA VAL A 61 -11.80 14.11 8.49
C VAL A 61 -12.94 13.57 9.33
N GLU A 62 -14.00 13.12 8.67
CA GLU A 62 -15.21 12.65 9.34
C GLU A 62 -14.99 11.34 10.09
N VAL A 63 -15.90 11.03 11.02
CA VAL A 63 -15.81 9.78 11.77
C VAL A 63 -15.96 8.59 10.83
N GLU A 64 -17.07 8.59 10.10
CA GLU A 64 -17.41 7.60 9.09
C GLU A 64 -16.57 7.78 7.83
N THR A 65 -16.25 6.67 7.17
CA THR A 65 -15.56 6.68 5.88
C THR A 65 -16.56 6.96 4.77
N THR A 66 -16.18 7.84 3.85
CA THR A 66 -16.92 8.09 2.61
C THR A 66 -16.04 7.75 1.41
N ARG A 67 -16.61 7.78 0.21
CA ARG A 67 -15.85 7.64 -1.03
C ARG A 67 -14.77 8.72 -1.18
N ASP A 68 -15.12 9.94 -0.78
CA ASP A 68 -14.27 11.13 -0.91
C ASP A 68 -13.37 11.36 0.31
N ASP A 69 -13.16 10.33 1.12
CA ASP A 69 -12.26 10.37 2.26
C ASP A 69 -10.81 10.53 1.79
N LEU A 70 -10.36 11.77 1.67
CA LEU A 70 -9.04 12.12 1.15
C LEU A 70 -7.90 11.47 1.94
N LEU A 71 -8.06 11.32 3.26
CA LEU A 71 -7.02 10.74 4.11
C LEU A 71 -6.92 9.24 3.86
N LEU A 72 -8.05 8.53 3.84
CA LEU A 72 -8.04 7.10 3.56
C LEU A 72 -7.57 6.82 2.13
N ASN A 73 -8.02 7.61 1.16
CA ASN A 73 -7.59 7.49 -0.24
C ASN A 73 -6.08 7.67 -0.37
N SER A 74 -5.53 8.72 0.26
CA SER A 74 -4.08 8.95 0.27
C SER A 74 -3.31 7.81 0.94
N LEU A 75 -3.80 7.27 2.06
CA LEU A 75 -3.16 6.14 2.74
C LEU A 75 -3.16 4.87 1.89
N CYS A 76 -4.27 4.55 1.22
CA CYS A 76 -4.36 3.42 0.31
C CYS A 76 -3.41 3.57 -0.89
N GLN A 77 -3.34 4.77 -1.46
CA GLN A 77 -2.42 5.08 -2.56
C GLN A 77 -0.96 4.96 -2.12
N PHE A 78 -0.62 5.52 -0.96
CA PHE A 78 0.71 5.41 -0.39
C PHE A 78 1.13 3.95 -0.15
N ASP A 79 0.23 3.14 0.42
CA ASP A 79 0.49 1.71 0.65
C ASP A 79 0.77 0.96 -0.67
N LEU A 80 0.03 1.28 -1.74
CA LEU A 80 0.30 0.73 -3.07
C LEU A 80 1.67 1.16 -3.62
N TRP A 81 2.01 2.46 -3.57
CA TRP A 81 3.34 2.94 -3.97
C TRP A 81 4.45 2.24 -3.19
N TRP A 82 4.28 2.10 -1.88
CA TRP A 82 5.24 1.41 -1.03
C TRP A 82 5.40 -0.05 -1.40
N CYS A 83 4.31 -0.78 -1.69
CA CYS A 83 4.39 -2.16 -2.15
C CYS A 83 5.22 -2.30 -3.43
N VAL A 84 5.07 -1.37 -4.39
CA VAL A 84 5.86 -1.37 -5.63
C VAL A 84 7.34 -1.08 -5.34
N ILE A 85 7.63 -0.11 -4.46
CA ILE A 85 9.01 0.18 -4.02
C ILE A 85 9.63 -1.07 -3.37
N ALA A 86 8.91 -1.71 -2.46
CA ALA A 86 9.39 -2.89 -1.76
C ALA A 86 9.66 -4.06 -2.72
N GLU A 87 8.77 -4.31 -3.68
CA GLU A 87 8.97 -5.35 -4.71
C GLU A 87 10.23 -5.06 -5.55
N LEU A 88 10.41 -3.83 -6.01
CA LEU A 88 11.60 -3.43 -6.81
C LEU A 88 12.92 -3.56 -6.04
N ASN A 89 12.89 -3.45 -4.71
CA ASN A 89 14.06 -3.57 -3.85
C ASN A 89 14.16 -4.97 -3.21
N SER A 90 13.28 -5.89 -3.57
CA SER A 90 13.35 -7.26 -3.09
C SER A 90 14.42 -8.02 -3.89
N ASP A 91 15.51 -8.42 -3.21
CA ASP A 91 16.57 -9.22 -3.83
C ASP A 91 16.14 -10.68 -4.00
N GLY A 92 15.15 -10.93 -4.88
CA GLY A 92 14.72 -12.29 -5.25
C GLY A 92 14.27 -13.14 -4.06
N GLY A 93 13.60 -12.54 -3.08
CA GLY A 93 13.12 -13.23 -1.87
C GLY A 93 14.14 -13.34 -0.73
N LYS A 94 15.32 -12.71 -0.84
CA LYS A 94 16.22 -12.56 0.32
C LYS A 94 15.65 -11.55 1.31
N PHE A 95 15.63 -11.95 2.58
CA PHE A 95 14.99 -11.29 3.70
C PHE A 95 15.22 -9.77 3.74
N GLY A 96 14.15 -8.98 3.58
CA GLY A 96 14.14 -7.59 4.05
C GLY A 96 13.03 -6.67 3.52
N PHE A 97 12.63 -6.83 2.26
CA PHE A 97 11.62 -5.97 1.61
C PHE A 97 10.31 -6.71 1.29
N GLU A 98 9.82 -7.49 2.25
CA GLU A 98 8.48 -8.08 2.16
C GLU A 98 7.41 -6.97 2.31
N PHE A 99 6.44 -6.94 1.39
CA PHE A 99 5.32 -6.01 1.44
C PHE A 99 4.01 -6.72 1.82
N TYR A 100 3.05 -5.95 2.30
CA TYR A 100 1.70 -6.40 2.62
C TYR A 100 0.72 -5.47 1.91
N THR A 101 -0.26 -6.00 1.19
CA THR A 101 -1.23 -5.15 0.48
C THR A 101 -2.34 -4.72 1.44
N ASN A 102 -2.00 -3.87 2.42
CA ASN A 102 -2.94 -3.43 3.46
C ASN A 102 -4.15 -2.69 2.87
N PHE A 103 -4.00 -2.06 1.70
CA PHE A 103 -5.09 -1.41 0.98
C PHE A 103 -6.19 -2.38 0.51
N VAL A 104 -5.92 -3.69 0.44
CA VAL A 104 -6.83 -4.68 -0.15
C VAL A 104 -8.19 -4.78 0.56
N VAL A 105 -8.25 -4.38 1.83
CA VAL A 105 -9.47 -4.41 2.63
C VAL A 105 -10.44 -3.25 2.32
N PHE A 106 -10.03 -2.31 1.49
CA PHE A 106 -10.82 -1.14 1.09
C PHE A 106 -11.14 -1.20 -0.40
N ASP A 107 -12.17 -0.47 -0.82
CA ASP A 107 -12.59 -0.41 -2.22
C ASP A 107 -11.46 0.00 -3.17
N GLY A 108 -11.36 -0.68 -4.33
CA GLY A 108 -10.28 -0.48 -5.30
C GLY A 108 -10.20 0.94 -5.86
N HIS A 109 -11.32 1.67 -5.95
CA HIS A 109 -11.35 3.07 -6.40
C HIS A 109 -10.41 3.99 -5.60
N ARG A 110 -10.05 3.60 -4.37
CA ARG A 110 -9.13 4.38 -3.53
C ARG A 110 -7.69 4.31 -4.05
N THR A 111 -7.30 3.18 -4.67
CA THR A 111 -5.94 2.94 -5.17
C THR A 111 -5.78 3.15 -6.68
N GLU A 112 -6.87 3.08 -7.45
CA GLU A 112 -6.89 3.32 -8.90
C GLU A 112 -6.09 4.57 -9.34
N PRO A 113 -6.22 5.75 -8.69
CA PRO A 113 -5.44 6.93 -9.07
C PRO A 113 -3.92 6.73 -8.95
N ALA A 114 -3.44 5.99 -7.95
CA ALA A 114 -2.01 5.72 -7.82
C ALA A 114 -1.51 4.79 -8.93
N VAL A 115 -2.33 3.81 -9.32
CA VAL A 115 -2.01 2.91 -10.44
C VAL A 115 -1.90 3.70 -11.74
N ASP A 116 -2.83 4.62 -11.98
CA ASP A 116 -2.81 5.48 -13.17
C ASP A 116 -1.59 6.41 -13.18
N ILE A 117 -1.24 7.03 -12.05
CA ILE A 117 -0.04 7.89 -11.97
C ILE A 117 1.22 7.07 -12.23
N ILE A 118 1.36 5.88 -11.64
CA ILE A 118 2.51 4.99 -11.93
C ILE A 118 2.56 4.69 -13.42
N ALA A 119 1.46 4.30 -14.05
CA ALA A 119 1.47 3.91 -15.45
C ALA A 119 1.73 5.09 -16.41
N THR A 120 1.21 6.28 -16.12
CA THR A 120 1.10 7.36 -17.11
C THR A 120 2.05 8.53 -16.85
N ASP A 121 2.43 8.80 -15.61
CA ASP A 121 3.32 9.91 -15.26
C ASP A 121 4.78 9.45 -15.14
N SER A 122 5.54 9.67 -16.20
CA SER A 122 6.97 9.35 -16.23
C SER A 122 7.80 10.12 -15.20
N ALA A 123 7.43 11.37 -14.88
CA ALA A 123 8.19 12.19 -13.93
C ALA A 123 7.95 11.68 -12.50
N ALA A 124 6.70 11.37 -12.14
CA ALA A 124 6.37 10.76 -10.86
C ALA A 124 7.06 9.40 -10.70
N ARG A 125 7.03 8.55 -11.74
CA ARG A 125 7.76 7.27 -11.73
C ARG A 125 9.26 7.47 -11.49
N SER A 126 9.92 8.34 -12.25
CA SER A 126 11.36 8.55 -12.12
C SER A 126 11.75 9.12 -10.75
N ALA A 127 10.88 9.92 -10.14
CA ALA A 127 11.09 10.43 -8.79
C ALA A 127 10.92 9.35 -7.72
N ALA A 128 9.95 8.45 -7.88
CA ALA A 128 9.64 7.41 -6.89
C ALA A 128 10.52 6.15 -6.99
N PHE A 129 10.90 5.75 -8.22
CA PHE A 129 11.59 4.49 -8.51
C PHE A 129 12.98 4.75 -9.11
N VAL A 130 13.81 5.47 -8.34
CA VAL A 130 15.14 5.89 -8.80
C VAL A 130 15.99 4.69 -9.20
N GLY A 131 16.44 4.67 -10.45
CA GLY A 131 17.32 3.60 -10.98
C GLY A 131 16.59 2.36 -11.53
N SER A 132 15.26 2.29 -11.42
CA SER A 132 14.47 1.21 -12.01
C SER A 132 14.08 1.53 -13.46
N SER A 133 14.11 0.52 -14.34
CA SER A 133 13.60 0.68 -15.71
C SER A 133 12.06 0.70 -15.73
N GLU A 134 11.46 1.21 -16.80
CA GLU A 134 10.00 1.21 -16.97
C GLU A 134 9.42 -0.21 -16.89
N GLU A 135 10.11 -1.18 -17.49
CA GLU A 135 9.71 -2.59 -17.51
C GLU A 135 9.76 -3.21 -16.11
N ALA A 136 10.79 -2.88 -15.32
CA ALA A 136 10.89 -3.33 -13.94
C ALA A 136 9.73 -2.78 -13.10
N VAL A 137 9.41 -1.49 -13.25
CA VAL A 137 8.26 -0.87 -12.55
C VAL A 137 6.94 -1.49 -12.99
N ALA A 138 6.73 -1.74 -14.28
CA ALA A 138 5.54 -2.41 -14.80
C ALA A 138 5.40 -3.83 -14.25
N SER A 139 6.50 -4.59 -14.18
CA SER A 139 6.51 -5.93 -13.62
C SER A 139 6.18 -5.93 -12.13
N ALA A 140 6.79 -5.03 -11.35
CA ALA A 140 6.53 -4.88 -9.92
C ALA A 140 5.08 -4.47 -9.66
N LEU A 141 4.54 -3.51 -10.40
CA LEU A 141 3.14 -3.09 -10.29
C LEU A 141 2.19 -4.25 -10.60
N ALA A 142 2.43 -4.99 -11.68
CA ALA A 142 1.63 -6.17 -12.02
C ALA A 142 1.67 -7.23 -10.91
N LYS A 143 2.85 -7.45 -10.29
CA LYS A 143 3.01 -8.40 -9.19
C LYS A 143 2.25 -7.99 -7.94
N VAL A 144 2.34 -6.72 -7.55
CA VAL A 144 1.60 -6.17 -6.41
C VAL A 144 0.09 -6.30 -6.61
N LEU A 145 -0.41 -5.99 -7.81
CA LEU A 145 -1.84 -6.12 -8.12
C LEU A 145 -2.31 -7.58 -8.14
N GLU A 146 -1.48 -8.51 -8.62
CA GLU A 146 -1.74 -9.95 -8.54
C GLU A 146 -1.83 -10.41 -7.08
N THR A 147 -0.86 -10.04 -6.24
CA THR A 147 -0.84 -10.36 -4.81
C THR A 147 -2.08 -9.80 -4.12
N ALA A 148 -2.43 -8.54 -4.37
CA ALA A 148 -3.63 -7.92 -3.81
C ALA A 148 -4.91 -8.67 -4.18
N ARG A 149 -5.07 -9.08 -5.45
CA ARG A 149 -6.21 -9.89 -5.88
C ARG A 149 -6.27 -11.24 -5.16
N GLY A 150 -5.12 -11.87 -4.93
CA GLY A 150 -5.02 -13.10 -4.15
C GLY A 150 -5.42 -12.90 -2.68
N GLU A 151 -4.87 -11.87 -2.02
CA GLU A 151 -5.17 -11.53 -0.63
C GLU A 151 -6.65 -11.15 -0.43
N SER A 152 -7.24 -10.39 -1.35
CA SER A 152 -8.67 -10.03 -1.32
C SER A 152 -9.54 -11.28 -1.27
N ARG A 153 -9.30 -12.21 -2.19
CA ARG A 153 -10.07 -13.48 -2.29
C ARG A 153 -9.93 -14.32 -1.03
N ASN A 154 -8.71 -14.42 -0.48
CA ASN A 154 -8.46 -15.17 0.75
C ASN A 154 -9.21 -14.59 1.96
N GLN A 155 -9.45 -13.28 1.97
CA GLN A 155 -10.20 -12.59 3.03
C GLN A 155 -11.72 -12.56 2.77
N GLY A 156 -12.20 -13.20 1.70
CA GLY A 156 -13.61 -13.16 1.31
C GLY A 156 -14.07 -11.79 0.78
N LEU A 157 -13.12 -10.93 0.41
CA LEU A 157 -13.35 -9.61 -0.16
C LEU A 157 -13.30 -9.69 -1.69
N TYR A 158 -14.07 -8.83 -2.35
CA TYR A 158 -14.11 -8.71 -3.81
C TYR A 158 -13.60 -7.35 -4.26
N THR A 159 -12.53 -6.86 -3.63
CA THR A 159 -11.89 -5.61 -4.01
C THR A 159 -11.24 -5.77 -5.38
N GLU A 160 -11.81 -5.11 -6.38
CA GLU A 160 -11.21 -5.02 -7.72
C GLU A 160 -10.67 -3.62 -7.97
N VAL A 161 -9.41 -3.55 -8.37
CA VAL A 161 -8.77 -2.33 -8.88
C VAL A 161 -9.01 -2.28 -10.39
N ASN A 162 -9.82 -1.32 -10.84
CA ASN A 162 -10.12 -1.15 -12.25
C ASN A 162 -9.01 -0.34 -12.92
N LEU A 163 -8.30 -0.99 -13.84
CA LEU A 163 -7.21 -0.34 -14.56
C LEU A 163 -7.78 0.53 -15.68
N SER A 164 -7.27 1.77 -15.80
CA SER A 164 -7.47 2.54 -17.02
C SER A 164 -6.86 1.81 -18.22
N GLY A 165 -7.29 2.18 -19.43
CA GLY A 165 -6.75 1.56 -20.65
C GLY A 165 -5.23 1.73 -20.80
N ASP A 166 -4.67 2.81 -20.26
CA ASP A 166 -3.22 3.05 -20.30
C ASP A 166 -2.48 2.29 -19.19
N ALA A 167 -3.07 2.19 -17.99
CA ALA A 167 -2.54 1.31 -16.93
C ALA A 167 -2.54 -0.16 -17.32
N GLN A 168 -3.58 -0.63 -18.03
CA GLN A 168 -3.61 -1.99 -18.57
C GLN A 168 -2.48 -2.21 -19.57
N LYS A 169 -2.30 -1.31 -20.55
CA LYS A 169 -1.20 -1.41 -21.53
C LYS A 169 0.17 -1.42 -20.86
N PHE A 170 0.35 -0.61 -19.81
CA PHE A 170 1.58 -0.53 -19.04
C PHE A 170 1.91 -1.88 -18.40
N ASN A 171 0.94 -2.48 -17.70
CA ASN A 171 1.11 -3.80 -17.10
C ASN A 171 1.35 -4.90 -18.15
N ASP A 172 0.66 -4.86 -19.28
CA ASP A 172 0.82 -5.87 -20.35
C ASP A 172 2.22 -5.84 -20.99
N ARG A 173 2.93 -4.70 -20.92
CA ARG A 173 4.33 -4.60 -21.42
C ARG A 173 5.28 -5.47 -20.62
N ALA A 174 5.03 -5.65 -19.32
CA ALA A 174 5.85 -6.51 -18.48
C ALA A 174 5.76 -7.99 -18.89
N GLN A 175 4.58 -8.45 -19.29
CA GLN A 175 4.34 -9.85 -19.66
C GLN A 175 4.97 -10.22 -21.01
N ARG A 176 5.00 -9.30 -21.98
CA ARG A 176 5.56 -9.57 -23.31
C ARG A 176 7.08 -9.77 -23.35
N ASN A 177 7.82 -9.33 -22.33
CA ASN A 177 9.27 -9.48 -22.23
C ASN A 177 9.71 -10.63 -21.31
N SER A 178 8.78 -11.23 -20.55
CA SER A 178 9.04 -12.42 -19.73
C SER A 178 9.09 -13.72 -20.54
N ASP A 179 8.51 -13.72 -21.75
CA ASP A 179 8.36 -14.89 -22.62
C ASP A 179 9.45 -14.98 -23.72
N ARG A 180 10.53 -14.19 -23.61
CA ARG A 180 11.71 -14.22 -24.49
C ARG A 180 12.95 -14.56 -23.70
#